data_AF-A0A924GAK2-F1
#
_entry.id   AF-A0A924GAK2-F1
#
_cell.length_a   1.000
_cell.length_b   1.000
_cell.length_c   1.000
_cell.angle_alpha   90.00
_cell.angle_beta   90.00
_cell.angle_gamma   90.00
#
_symmetry.space_group_name_H-M   'P 1'
#
loop_
_entity.id
_entity.type
_entity.pdbx_description
1 polymer ?
#
loop_
_entity_poly.entity_id
_entity_poly.type
_entity_poly.pdbx_seq_one_letter_code
_entity_poly.pdbx_strand_id
1 'polypeptide(L)'
;EELELSVKRQLMEGREKLKEQLQKEESEKLQLKEQEFLLRTKELEKQIEDQKRLVDEMKRKAEQGSMQLQGEVQELLLEELLQATFPFDKVEEVGKGVRGADCIQTVRNQFGNEAGKIIYESKRTKDFGGDWIEKLKTDMRNLGADVAVIVTQTLPKDMERFGEKDGVYICTFVEVKGVALLLRNAILKIFEVRKNQHNKGDKMSSLYDYLTGAEFSGQWNVIREGFRNLRNMMQKERDDFERSWKKKEKQIELIINSSLQITGSIEGIAGADAVNLNLMDDKDAILLE
;
A
#
# COMPACT_ATOMS: atom_id res chain seq x y z
N GLU A 1 127.12 -25.54 -15.58
CA GLU A 1 126.31 -25.24 -14.39
C GLU A 1 125.57 -23.90 -14.47
N GLU A 2 126.19 -22.78 -14.87
CA GLU A 2 125.48 -21.48 -14.96
C GLU A 2 124.35 -21.43 -16.01
N LEU A 3 124.50 -22.12 -17.15
CA LEU A 3 123.50 -22.14 -18.22
C LEU A 3 122.21 -22.88 -17.81
N GLU A 4 122.35 -23.98 -17.07
CA GLU A 4 121.20 -24.77 -16.56
C GLU A 4 120.44 -24.02 -15.47
N LEU A 5 121.14 -23.26 -14.61
CA LEU A 5 120.55 -22.41 -13.59
C LEU A 5 119.75 -21.23 -14.20
N SER A 6 120.25 -20.66 -15.29
CA SER A 6 119.55 -19.62 -16.07
C SER A 6 118.26 -20.15 -16.70
N VAL A 7 118.32 -21.31 -17.38
CA VAL A 7 117.15 -21.95 -18.01
C VAL A 7 116.11 -22.35 -16.95
N LYS A 8 116.55 -22.84 -15.79
CA LYS A 8 115.66 -23.22 -14.69
C LYS A 8 114.98 -21.99 -14.05
N ARG A 9 115.65 -20.84 -13.96
CA ARG A 9 115.05 -19.56 -13.55
C ARG A 9 114.01 -19.06 -14.56
N GLN A 10 114.32 -19.08 -15.85
CA GLN A 10 113.37 -18.66 -16.90
C GLN A 10 112.12 -19.56 -16.93
N LEU A 11 112.28 -20.88 -16.70
CA LEU A 11 111.15 -21.81 -16.58
C LEU A 11 110.30 -21.55 -15.33
N MET A 12 110.91 -21.15 -14.21
CA MET A 12 110.15 -20.78 -12.99
C MET A 12 109.40 -19.46 -13.17
N GLU A 13 110.03 -18.43 -13.73
CA GLU A 13 109.36 -17.15 -14.03
C GLU A 13 108.23 -17.33 -15.05
N GLY A 14 108.43 -18.19 -16.08
CA GLY A 14 107.39 -18.54 -17.03
C GLY A 14 106.21 -19.26 -16.38
N ARG A 15 106.47 -20.16 -15.42
CA ARG A 15 105.42 -20.87 -14.65
C ARG A 15 104.67 -19.93 -13.70
N GLU A 16 105.36 -19.00 -13.04
CA GLU A 16 104.72 -18.01 -12.17
C GLU A 16 103.82 -17.07 -12.98
N LYS A 17 104.31 -16.54 -14.11
CA LYS A 17 103.50 -15.71 -15.02
C LYS A 17 102.28 -16.46 -15.57
N LEU A 18 102.45 -17.74 -15.93
CA LEU A 18 101.34 -18.57 -16.41
C LEU A 18 100.31 -18.83 -15.31
N LYS A 19 100.75 -19.03 -14.07
CA LYS A 19 99.87 -19.21 -12.91
C LYS A 19 99.10 -17.94 -12.57
N GLU A 20 99.75 -16.79 -12.62
CA GLU A 20 99.09 -15.48 -12.45
C GLU A 20 98.07 -15.21 -13.55
N GLN A 21 98.39 -15.51 -14.81
CA GLN A 21 97.45 -15.38 -15.93
C GLN A 21 96.24 -16.31 -15.77
N LEU A 22 96.46 -17.57 -15.39
CA LEU A 22 95.38 -18.53 -15.12
C LEU A 22 94.48 -18.09 -13.98
N GLN A 23 95.04 -17.60 -12.87
CA GLN A 23 94.25 -17.08 -11.75
C GLN A 23 93.45 -15.84 -12.15
N LYS A 24 94.01 -14.98 -13.00
CA LYS A 24 93.32 -13.80 -13.50
C LYS A 24 92.17 -14.17 -14.43
N GLU A 25 92.39 -15.06 -15.40
CA GLU A 25 91.34 -15.56 -16.29
C GLU A 25 90.23 -16.31 -15.54
N GLU A 26 90.58 -17.09 -14.52
CA GLU A 26 89.61 -17.80 -13.69
C GLU A 26 88.78 -16.82 -12.86
N SER A 27 89.40 -15.77 -12.30
CA SER A 27 88.68 -14.72 -11.58
C SER A 27 87.76 -13.90 -12.50
N GLU A 28 88.19 -13.61 -13.73
CA GLU A 28 87.39 -12.88 -14.72
C GLU A 28 86.20 -13.72 -15.19
N LYS A 29 86.40 -15.02 -15.42
CA LYS A 29 85.30 -15.96 -15.73
C LYS A 29 84.29 -16.09 -14.59
N LEU A 30 84.77 -16.10 -13.34
CA LEU A 30 83.89 -16.19 -12.17
C LEU A 30 83.05 -14.92 -12.02
N GLN A 31 83.67 -13.75 -12.20
CA GLN A 31 82.99 -12.45 -12.16
C GLN A 31 81.96 -12.30 -13.28
N LEU A 32 82.27 -12.75 -14.50
CA LEU A 32 81.32 -12.77 -15.62
C LEU A 32 80.11 -13.66 -15.32
N LYS A 33 80.33 -14.85 -14.76
CA LYS A 33 79.24 -15.75 -14.35
C LYS A 33 78.41 -15.18 -13.21
N GLU A 34 79.02 -14.53 -12.23
CA GLU A 34 78.29 -13.86 -11.15
C GLU A 34 77.45 -12.69 -11.68
N GLN A 35 77.98 -11.88 -12.61
CA GLN A 35 77.22 -10.81 -13.25
C GLN A 35 76.04 -11.35 -14.06
N GLU A 36 76.26 -12.42 -14.83
CA GLU A 36 75.20 -13.06 -15.62
C GLU A 36 74.12 -13.67 -14.72
N PHE A 37 74.53 -14.33 -13.63
CA PHE A 37 73.60 -14.86 -12.62
C PHE A 37 72.83 -13.74 -11.91
N LEU A 38 73.48 -12.63 -11.57
CA LEU A 38 72.86 -11.48 -10.93
C LEU A 38 71.84 -10.80 -11.86
N LEU A 39 72.20 -10.62 -13.15
CA LEU A 39 71.29 -10.13 -14.18
C LEU A 39 70.07 -11.04 -14.31
N ARG A 40 70.31 -12.36 -14.40
CA ARG A 40 69.22 -13.34 -14.53
C ARG A 40 68.31 -13.36 -13.31
N THR A 41 68.88 -13.24 -12.12
CA THR A 41 68.12 -13.19 -10.87
C THR A 41 67.26 -11.92 -10.82
N LYS A 42 67.80 -10.76 -11.18
CA LYS A 42 67.04 -9.50 -11.25
C LYS A 42 65.95 -9.51 -12.32
N GLU A 43 66.20 -10.13 -13.48
CA GLU A 43 65.18 -10.33 -14.51
C GLU A 43 64.01 -11.18 -13.98
N LEU A 44 64.33 -12.29 -13.31
CA LEU A 44 63.33 -13.18 -12.72
C LEU A 44 62.57 -12.50 -11.57
N GLU A 45 63.25 -11.76 -10.70
CA GLU A 45 62.61 -10.97 -9.64
C GLU A 45 61.62 -9.96 -10.22
N LYS A 46 62.04 -9.21 -11.25
CA LYS A 46 61.17 -8.25 -11.92
C LYS A 46 59.98 -8.93 -12.61
N GLN A 47 60.20 -10.07 -13.27
CA GLN A 47 59.12 -10.86 -13.87
C GLN A 47 58.10 -11.33 -12.83
N ILE A 48 58.57 -11.79 -11.66
CA ILE A 48 57.69 -12.21 -10.55
C ILE A 48 56.90 -11.02 -10.01
N GLU A 49 57.53 -9.85 -9.88
CA GLU A 49 56.86 -8.63 -9.40
C GLU A 49 55.79 -8.13 -10.39
N ASP A 50 56.12 -8.10 -11.68
CA ASP A 50 55.19 -7.74 -12.74
C ASP A 50 54.02 -8.73 -12.79
N GLN A 51 54.29 -10.04 -12.70
CA GLN A 51 53.24 -11.07 -12.64
C GLN A 51 52.35 -10.92 -11.39
N LYS A 52 52.92 -10.62 -10.22
CA LYS A 52 52.14 -10.38 -9.00
C LYS A 52 51.19 -9.19 -9.17
N ARG A 53 51.67 -8.06 -9.71
CA ARG A 53 50.80 -6.89 -9.98
C ARG A 53 49.68 -7.24 -10.95
N LEU A 54 49.98 -7.99 -12.01
CA LEU A 54 48.99 -8.39 -13.01
C LEU A 54 47.92 -9.32 -12.42
N VAL A 55 48.30 -10.26 -11.56
CA VAL A 55 47.37 -11.14 -10.84
C VAL A 55 46.48 -10.34 -9.88
N ASP A 56 47.03 -9.38 -9.14
CA ASP A 56 46.25 -8.54 -8.22
C ASP A 56 45.26 -7.63 -8.97
N GLU A 57 45.67 -7.05 -10.11
CA GLU A 57 44.78 -6.27 -10.96
C GLU A 57 43.67 -7.14 -11.58
N MET A 58 44.01 -8.34 -12.06
CA MET A 58 43.02 -9.29 -12.57
C MET A 58 42.04 -9.72 -11.48
N LYS A 59 42.51 -9.99 -10.25
CA LYS A 59 41.66 -10.28 -9.11
C LYS A 59 40.68 -9.15 -8.82
N ARG A 60 41.16 -7.90 -8.76
CA ARG A 60 40.29 -6.74 -8.54
C ARG A 60 39.24 -6.58 -9.63
N LYS A 61 39.63 -6.71 -10.91
CA LYS A 61 38.67 -6.63 -12.03
C LYS A 61 37.65 -7.77 -12.01
N ALA A 62 38.07 -8.98 -11.68
CA ALA A 62 37.19 -10.14 -11.55
C ALA A 62 36.20 -9.98 -10.38
N GLU A 63 36.66 -9.51 -9.22
CA GLU A 63 35.81 -9.22 -8.06
C GLU A 63 34.79 -8.12 -8.38
N GLN A 64 35.21 -7.06 -9.09
CA GLN A 64 34.33 -5.96 -9.47
C GLN A 64 33.24 -6.40 -10.46
N GLY A 65 33.61 -7.19 -11.49
CA GLY A 65 32.64 -7.76 -12.43
C GLY A 65 31.67 -8.74 -11.74
N SER A 66 32.18 -9.56 -10.81
CA SER A 66 31.35 -10.48 -10.02
C SER A 66 30.37 -9.73 -9.12
N MET A 67 30.76 -8.59 -8.54
CA MET A 67 29.91 -7.82 -7.63
C MET A 67 28.74 -7.15 -8.38
N GLN A 68 28.98 -6.70 -9.61
CA GLN A 68 27.96 -6.11 -10.46
C GLN A 68 26.95 -7.15 -10.95
N LEU A 69 27.44 -8.30 -11.44
CA LEU A 69 26.58 -9.44 -11.82
C LEU A 69 25.74 -9.93 -10.65
N GLN A 70 26.32 -9.94 -9.44
CA GLN A 70 25.63 -10.30 -8.21
C GLN A 70 24.53 -9.33 -7.78
N GLY A 71 24.62 -8.04 -8.13
CA GLY A 71 23.58 -7.05 -7.90
C GLY A 71 22.39 -7.28 -8.83
N GLU A 72 22.66 -7.40 -10.13
CA GLU A 72 21.63 -7.65 -11.15
C GLU A 72 20.85 -8.96 -10.89
N VAL A 73 21.55 -10.01 -10.46
CA VAL A 73 20.88 -11.28 -10.07
C VAL A 73 19.98 -11.08 -8.85
N GLN A 74 20.35 -10.25 -7.89
CA GLN A 74 19.53 -10.00 -6.71
C GLN A 74 18.27 -9.20 -7.04
N GLU A 75 18.38 -8.23 -7.96
CA GLU A 75 17.24 -7.47 -8.49
C GLU A 75 16.25 -8.41 -9.17
N LEU A 76 16.74 -9.27 -10.08
CA LEU A 76 15.91 -10.25 -10.77
C LEU A 76 15.24 -11.25 -9.81
N LEU A 77 15.98 -11.73 -8.80
CA LEU A 77 15.41 -12.60 -7.76
C LEU A 77 14.35 -11.89 -6.91
N LEU A 78 14.50 -10.59 -6.65
CA LEU A 78 13.51 -9.81 -5.92
C LEU A 78 12.21 -9.70 -6.72
N GLU A 79 12.31 -9.41 -8.02
CA GLU A 79 11.15 -9.34 -8.92
C GLU A 79 10.42 -10.67 -9.01
N GLU A 80 11.15 -11.77 -9.27
CA GLU A 80 10.58 -13.11 -9.32
C GLU A 80 9.88 -13.48 -8.01
N LEU A 81 10.48 -13.13 -6.87
CA LEU A 81 9.91 -13.38 -5.55
C LEU A 81 8.60 -12.59 -5.34
N LEU A 82 8.57 -11.32 -5.74
CA LEU A 82 7.39 -10.47 -5.62
C LEU A 82 6.28 -10.94 -6.55
N GLN A 83 6.59 -11.27 -7.80
CA GLN A 83 5.62 -11.81 -8.77
C GLN A 83 5.04 -13.14 -8.32
N ALA A 84 5.88 -14.06 -7.84
CA ALA A 84 5.44 -15.35 -7.33
C ALA A 84 4.58 -15.23 -6.07
N THR A 85 4.89 -14.26 -5.20
CA THR A 85 4.14 -14.03 -3.95
C THR A 85 2.82 -13.29 -4.20
N PHE A 86 2.80 -12.35 -5.16
CA PHE A 86 1.67 -11.47 -5.43
C PHE A 86 1.28 -11.50 -6.92
N PRO A 87 0.72 -12.62 -7.42
CA PRO A 87 0.48 -12.84 -8.85
C PRO A 87 -0.56 -11.89 -9.47
N PHE A 88 -1.39 -11.24 -8.65
CA PHE A 88 -2.38 -10.28 -9.11
C PHE A 88 -1.86 -8.84 -9.16
N ASP A 89 -0.73 -8.57 -8.50
CA ASP A 89 -0.09 -7.27 -8.53
C ASP A 89 0.75 -7.15 -9.81
N LYS A 90 1.02 -5.92 -10.24
CA LYS A 90 1.87 -5.67 -11.41
C LYS A 90 3.26 -5.29 -10.92
N VAL A 91 4.25 -6.11 -11.21
CA VAL A 91 5.66 -5.87 -10.84
C VAL A 91 6.44 -5.52 -12.10
N GLU A 92 7.12 -4.38 -12.10
CA GLU A 92 7.86 -3.84 -13.25
C GLU A 92 9.26 -3.36 -12.83
N GLU A 93 10.27 -3.71 -13.63
CA GLU A 93 11.63 -3.17 -13.54
C GLU A 93 11.64 -1.70 -14.01
N VAL A 94 12.40 -0.83 -13.32
CA VAL A 94 12.69 0.50 -13.86
C VAL A 94 13.92 0.39 -14.77
N GLY A 95 13.72 0.61 -16.07
CA GLY A 95 14.74 0.34 -17.08
C GLY A 95 16.12 0.95 -16.78
N LYS A 96 17.17 0.13 -16.98
CA LYS A 96 18.58 0.49 -16.80
C LYS A 96 18.93 1.82 -17.48
N GLY A 97 19.33 2.82 -16.68
CA GLY A 97 19.73 4.16 -17.15
C GLY A 97 18.71 5.27 -16.87
N VAL A 98 17.51 4.94 -16.39
CA VAL A 98 16.58 5.91 -15.79
C VAL A 98 16.86 5.98 -14.29
N ARG A 99 16.94 7.19 -13.73
CA ARG A 99 16.98 7.35 -12.27
C ARG A 99 15.64 6.88 -11.70
N GLY A 100 15.67 5.81 -10.91
CA GLY A 100 14.51 5.28 -10.21
C GLY A 100 14.89 4.03 -9.44
N ALA A 101 13.97 3.59 -8.59
CA ALA A 101 14.12 2.39 -7.79
C ALA A 101 14.25 1.14 -8.67
N ASP A 102 14.92 0.11 -8.19
CA ASP A 102 15.16 -1.11 -8.99
C ASP A 102 13.85 -1.79 -9.43
N CYS A 103 12.84 -1.84 -8.57
CA CYS A 103 11.57 -2.52 -8.86
C CYS A 103 10.35 -1.73 -8.35
N ILE A 104 9.25 -1.74 -9.12
CA ILE A 104 7.97 -1.14 -8.75
C ILE A 104 6.88 -2.21 -8.70
N GLN A 105 6.21 -2.33 -7.56
CA GLN A 105 5.01 -3.14 -7.39
C GLN A 105 3.77 -2.23 -7.34
N THR A 106 2.92 -2.33 -8.36
CA THR A 106 1.58 -1.76 -8.34
C THR A 106 0.62 -2.75 -7.69
N VAL A 107 0.18 -2.42 -6.49
CA VAL A 107 -0.73 -3.24 -5.68
C VAL A 107 -2.12 -3.20 -6.28
N ARG A 108 -2.70 -4.38 -6.54
CA ARG A 108 -4.04 -4.52 -7.10
C ARG A 108 -4.95 -5.26 -6.15
N ASN A 109 -6.20 -4.82 -6.07
CA ASN A 109 -7.23 -5.53 -5.32
C ASN A 109 -7.72 -6.76 -6.09
N GLN A 110 -8.58 -7.57 -5.46
CA GLN A 110 -9.16 -8.78 -6.07
C GLN A 110 -10.00 -8.52 -7.34
N PHE A 111 -10.36 -7.26 -7.60
CA PHE A 111 -11.11 -6.82 -8.78
C PHE A 111 -10.20 -6.24 -9.87
N GLY A 112 -8.87 -6.28 -9.68
CA GLY A 112 -7.87 -5.72 -10.59
C GLY A 112 -7.74 -4.20 -10.55
N ASN A 113 -8.38 -3.50 -9.60
CA ASN A 113 -8.20 -2.06 -9.46
C ASN A 113 -6.88 -1.76 -8.74
N GLU A 114 -6.16 -0.77 -9.24
CA GLU A 114 -4.91 -0.31 -8.65
C GLU A 114 -5.20 0.45 -7.35
N ALA A 115 -4.60 -0.03 -6.26
CA ALA A 115 -4.83 0.49 -4.91
C ALA A 115 -3.69 1.40 -4.43
N GLY A 116 -2.48 1.17 -4.93
CA GLY A 116 -1.28 1.94 -4.60
C GLY A 116 -0.03 1.34 -5.21
N LYS A 117 1.13 1.96 -4.95
CA LYS A 117 2.43 1.55 -5.47
C LYS A 117 3.47 1.44 -4.36
N ILE A 118 4.26 0.37 -4.40
CA ILE A 118 5.44 0.15 -3.55
C ILE A 118 6.67 0.14 -4.44
N ILE A 119 7.70 0.91 -4.09
CA ILE A 119 9.00 0.82 -4.77
C ILE A 119 10.02 0.10 -3.90
N TYR A 120 10.92 -0.61 -4.57
CA TYR A 120 11.95 -1.43 -3.95
C TYR A 120 13.33 -1.06 -4.50
N GLU A 121 14.27 -0.85 -3.59
CA GLU A 121 15.68 -0.65 -3.88
C GLU A 121 16.49 -1.80 -3.28
N SER A 122 17.25 -2.52 -4.09
CA SER A 122 18.16 -3.57 -3.68
C SER A 122 19.57 -3.01 -3.50
N LYS A 123 20.19 -3.29 -2.34
CA LYS A 123 21.56 -2.86 -2.02
C LYS A 123 22.37 -3.98 -1.40
N ARG A 124 23.30 -4.51 -2.18
CA ARG A 124 24.25 -5.54 -1.76
C ARG A 124 25.61 -4.96 -1.40
N THR A 125 25.69 -4.26 -0.29
CA THR A 125 26.94 -3.68 0.21
C THR A 125 27.19 -4.05 1.67
N LYS A 126 28.46 -3.99 2.08
CA LYS A 126 28.88 -4.31 3.46
C LYS A 126 28.43 -3.26 4.47
N ASP A 127 28.35 -2.00 4.05
CA ASP A 127 27.94 -0.88 4.88
C ASP A 127 26.66 -0.24 4.32
N PHE A 128 25.82 0.25 5.22
CA PHE A 128 24.61 1.00 4.87
C PHE A 128 24.96 2.46 4.53
N GLY A 129 24.60 2.91 3.33
CA GLY A 129 24.80 4.29 2.89
C GLY A 129 23.71 5.22 3.40
N GLY A 130 24.08 6.27 4.12
CA GLY A 130 23.12 7.25 4.65
C GLY A 130 22.36 8.03 3.56
N ASP A 131 22.89 8.10 2.35
CA ASP A 131 22.31 8.79 1.20
C ASP A 131 21.21 7.98 0.48
N TRP A 132 21.09 6.68 0.74
CA TRP A 132 20.13 5.82 0.06
C TRP A 132 18.68 6.19 0.37
N ILE A 133 18.40 6.54 1.63
CA ILE A 133 17.06 6.92 2.10
C ILE A 133 16.58 8.17 1.34
N GLU A 134 17.41 9.21 1.25
CA GLU A 134 17.04 10.47 0.61
C GLU A 134 16.92 10.35 -0.92
N LYS A 135 17.74 9.50 -1.54
CA LYS A 135 17.59 9.14 -2.97
C LYS A 135 16.26 8.43 -3.21
N LEU A 136 15.97 7.38 -2.45
CA LEU A 136 14.76 6.59 -2.63
C LEU A 136 13.48 7.40 -2.35
N LYS A 137 13.50 8.32 -1.38
CA LYS A 137 12.39 9.28 -1.16
C LYS A 137 12.16 10.21 -2.36
N THR A 138 13.22 10.59 -3.04
CA THR A 138 13.12 11.41 -4.24
C THR A 138 12.48 10.61 -5.36
N ASP A 139 12.87 9.34 -5.51
CA ASP A 139 12.27 8.43 -6.50
C ASP A 139 10.82 8.11 -6.16
N MET A 140 10.48 7.93 -4.87
CA MET A 140 9.11 7.75 -4.38
C MET A 140 8.20 8.90 -4.82
N ARG A 141 8.67 10.15 -4.67
CA ARG A 141 7.92 11.34 -5.09
C ARG A 141 7.80 11.43 -6.61
N ASN A 142 8.88 11.16 -7.34
CA ASN A 142 8.88 11.22 -8.80
C ASN A 142 7.96 10.18 -9.44
N LEU A 143 7.91 8.98 -8.87
CA LEU A 143 7.10 7.86 -9.37
C LEU A 143 5.67 7.85 -8.80
N GLY A 144 5.37 8.75 -7.86
CA GLY A 144 4.08 8.81 -7.17
C GLY A 144 3.78 7.53 -6.39
N ALA A 145 4.79 6.94 -5.76
CA ALA A 145 4.65 5.74 -4.96
C ALA A 145 4.19 6.05 -3.53
N ASP A 146 3.40 5.15 -2.95
CA ASP A 146 2.85 5.30 -1.60
C ASP A 146 3.86 4.85 -0.53
N VAL A 147 4.69 3.87 -0.86
CA VAL A 147 5.64 3.25 0.08
C VAL A 147 6.98 2.98 -0.62
N ALA A 148 8.07 3.17 0.11
CA ALA A 148 9.42 2.85 -0.32
C ALA A 148 10.08 1.81 0.60
N VAL A 149 10.76 0.84 0.00
CA VAL A 149 11.43 -0.27 0.68
C VAL A 149 12.87 -0.41 0.20
N ILE A 150 13.82 -0.45 1.12
CA ILE A 150 15.22 -0.82 0.88
C ILE A 150 15.41 -2.27 1.32
N VAL A 151 15.87 -3.10 0.40
CA VAL A 151 16.28 -4.48 0.64
C VAL A 151 17.80 -4.50 0.68
N THR A 152 18.37 -4.71 1.87
CA THR A 152 19.82 -4.63 2.06
C THR A 152 20.41 -5.85 2.75
N GLN A 153 21.68 -6.12 2.49
CA GLN A 153 22.43 -7.15 3.20
C GLN A 153 22.83 -6.71 4.63
N THR A 154 23.14 -5.42 4.81
CA THR A 154 23.55 -4.86 6.11
C THR A 154 22.59 -3.76 6.53
N LEU A 155 21.96 -3.94 7.68
CA LEU A 155 21.07 -2.94 8.27
C LEU A 155 21.85 -1.73 8.81
N PRO A 156 21.20 -0.55 8.95
CA PRO A 156 21.76 0.58 9.67
C PRO A 156 22.23 0.21 11.09
N LYS A 157 23.28 0.86 11.60
CA LYS A 157 23.86 0.55 12.93
C LYS A 157 22.89 0.70 14.10
N ASP A 158 21.84 1.49 13.91
CA ASP A 158 20.77 1.75 14.87
C ASP A 158 19.56 0.81 14.74
N MET A 159 19.65 -0.21 13.85
CA MET A 159 18.58 -1.18 13.62
C MET A 159 19.08 -2.62 13.80
N GLU A 160 18.48 -3.34 14.75
CA GLU A 160 18.77 -4.78 14.94
C GLU A 160 17.95 -5.69 14.03
N ARG A 161 16.78 -5.23 13.56
CA ARG A 161 15.82 -5.96 12.73
C ARG A 161 15.19 -5.04 11.69
N PHE A 162 14.42 -5.60 10.75
CA PHE A 162 13.66 -4.78 9.80
C PHE A 162 12.80 -3.74 10.51
N GLY A 163 12.57 -2.60 9.87
CA GLY A 163 11.79 -1.51 10.43
C GLY A 163 11.67 -0.33 9.50
N GLU A 164 11.13 0.76 10.01
CA GLU A 164 11.01 2.02 9.30
C GLU A 164 12.04 3.01 9.81
N LYS A 165 12.75 3.66 8.89
CA LYS A 165 13.67 4.74 9.19
C LYS A 165 13.40 5.92 8.27
N ASP A 166 13.11 7.07 8.87
CA ASP A 166 12.80 8.32 8.19
C ASP A 166 11.72 8.19 7.10
N GLY A 167 10.71 7.32 7.26
CA GLY A 167 9.64 7.12 6.27
C GLY A 167 9.95 6.12 5.16
N VAL A 168 11.07 5.39 5.24
CA VAL A 168 11.44 4.31 4.33
C VAL A 168 11.55 3.00 5.11
N TYR A 169 10.96 1.92 4.60
CA TYR A 169 11.10 0.60 5.21
C TYR A 169 12.42 -0.04 4.81
N ILE A 170 13.16 -0.58 5.77
CA ILE A 170 14.44 -1.22 5.54
C ILE A 170 14.33 -2.66 6.05
N CYS A 171 14.67 -3.62 5.20
CA CYS A 171 14.61 -5.03 5.53
C CYS A 171 15.71 -5.83 4.84
N THR A 172 15.95 -7.04 5.32
CA THR A 172 16.83 -8.00 4.64
C THR A 172 16.08 -8.75 3.54
N PHE A 173 16.81 -9.38 2.62
CA PHE A 173 16.21 -10.18 1.55
C PHE A 173 15.34 -11.34 2.07
N VAL A 174 15.63 -11.87 3.26
CA VAL A 174 14.82 -12.93 3.87
C VAL A 174 13.47 -12.40 4.36
N GLU A 175 13.44 -11.15 4.83
CA GLU A 175 12.26 -10.52 5.43
C GLU A 175 11.36 -9.84 4.39
N VAL A 176 11.89 -9.52 3.21
CA VAL A 176 11.18 -8.72 2.19
C VAL A 176 9.81 -9.28 1.83
N LYS A 177 9.65 -10.60 1.78
CA LYS A 177 8.36 -11.25 1.52
C LYS A 177 7.31 -10.87 2.56
N GLY A 178 7.69 -10.93 3.84
CA GLY A 178 6.80 -10.59 4.95
C GLY A 178 6.51 -9.10 5.01
N VAL A 179 7.53 -8.27 4.80
CA VAL A 179 7.40 -6.81 4.78
C VAL A 179 6.49 -6.37 3.63
N ALA A 180 6.72 -6.86 2.42
CA ALA A 180 5.87 -6.58 1.26
C ALA A 180 4.41 -6.98 1.51
N LEU A 181 4.16 -8.14 2.13
CA LEU A 181 2.80 -8.59 2.46
C LEU A 181 2.10 -7.62 3.43
N LEU A 182 2.79 -7.18 4.48
CA LEU A 182 2.24 -6.26 5.48
C LEU A 182 1.91 -4.89 4.85
N LEU A 183 2.85 -4.35 4.07
CA LEU A 183 2.68 -3.06 3.40
C LEU A 183 1.56 -3.12 2.35
N ARG A 184 1.51 -4.18 1.56
CA ARG A 184 0.43 -4.45 0.60
C ARG A 184 -0.94 -4.46 1.29
N ASN A 185 -1.06 -5.17 2.41
CA ASN A 185 -2.31 -5.25 3.17
C ASN A 185 -2.72 -3.89 3.74
N ALA A 186 -1.76 -3.07 4.19
CA ALA A 186 -2.02 -1.71 4.66
C ALA A 186 -2.56 -0.82 3.52
N ILE A 187 -1.92 -0.85 2.34
CA ILE A 187 -2.36 -0.10 1.15
C ILE A 187 -3.79 -0.50 0.77
N LEU A 188 -4.09 -1.79 0.69
CA LEU A 188 -5.43 -2.28 0.34
C LEU A 188 -6.50 -1.80 1.33
N LYS A 189 -6.23 -1.88 2.63
CA LYS A 189 -7.17 -1.39 3.66
C LYS A 189 -7.41 0.12 3.54
N ILE A 190 -6.34 0.89 3.31
CA ILE A 190 -6.45 2.35 3.13
C ILE A 190 -7.27 2.67 1.87
N PHE A 191 -7.04 1.94 0.78
CA PHE A 191 -7.80 2.07 -0.46
C PHE A 191 -9.29 1.79 -0.26
N GLU A 192 -9.64 0.71 0.44
CA GLU A 192 -11.04 0.38 0.76
C GLU A 192 -11.71 1.49 1.59
N VAL A 193 -11.00 2.02 2.59
CA VAL A 193 -11.52 3.13 3.42
C VAL A 193 -11.73 4.38 2.57
N ARG A 194 -10.79 4.77 1.71
CA ARG A 194 -10.93 5.93 0.81
C ARG A 194 -12.10 5.76 -0.16
N LYS A 195 -12.23 4.59 -0.78
CA LYS A 195 -13.34 4.27 -1.70
C LYS A 195 -14.70 4.35 -1.00
N ASN A 196 -14.77 3.84 0.23
CA ASN A 196 -16.00 3.91 1.04
C ASN A 196 -16.34 5.33 1.49
N GLN A 197 -15.36 6.19 1.76
CA GLN A 197 -15.59 7.60 2.10
C GLN A 197 -16.07 8.42 0.90
N HIS A 198 -15.46 8.22 -0.28
CA HIS A 198 -15.90 8.89 -1.50
C HIS A 198 -17.36 8.54 -1.84
N ASN A 199 -17.72 7.25 -1.77
CA ASN A 199 -19.09 6.78 -1.94
C ASN A 199 -20.09 7.38 -0.94
N LYS A 200 -19.66 7.75 0.27
CA LYS A 200 -20.53 8.41 1.27
C LYS A 200 -20.74 9.89 0.95
N GLY A 201 -19.68 10.59 0.51
CA GLY A 201 -19.74 12.00 0.13
C GLY A 201 -20.70 12.25 -1.03
N ASP A 202 -20.57 11.47 -2.10
CA ASP A 202 -21.38 11.65 -3.32
C ASP A 202 -22.86 11.34 -3.07
N LYS A 203 -23.15 10.33 -2.23
CA LYS A 203 -24.53 10.00 -1.83
C LYS A 203 -25.13 11.06 -0.91
N MET A 204 -24.35 11.64 0.01
CA MET A 204 -24.81 12.75 0.86
C MET A 204 -25.13 13.99 0.03
N SER A 205 -24.29 14.33 -0.96
CA SER A 205 -24.56 15.43 -1.88
C SER A 205 -25.83 15.18 -2.69
N SER A 206 -25.98 13.99 -3.26
CA SER A 206 -27.16 13.61 -4.06
C SER A 206 -28.45 13.63 -3.24
N LEU A 207 -28.41 13.20 -1.97
CA LEU A 207 -29.55 13.28 -1.06
C LEU A 207 -29.88 14.73 -0.68
N TYR A 208 -28.87 15.57 -0.46
CA TYR A 208 -29.07 16.99 -0.19
C TYR A 208 -29.72 17.70 -1.38
N ASP A 209 -29.24 17.44 -2.59
CA ASP A 209 -29.79 17.99 -3.83
C ASP A 209 -31.23 17.51 -4.07
N TYR A 210 -31.53 16.24 -3.78
CA TYR A 210 -32.89 15.73 -3.88
C TYR A 210 -33.83 16.36 -2.84
N LEU A 211 -33.42 16.41 -1.56
CA LEU A 211 -34.23 16.97 -0.46
C LEU A 211 -34.45 18.48 -0.59
N THR A 212 -33.50 19.22 -1.15
CA THR A 212 -33.62 20.66 -1.43
C THR A 212 -34.18 20.95 -2.83
N GLY A 213 -34.32 19.91 -3.65
CA GLY A 213 -34.78 19.99 -5.02
C GLY A 213 -36.28 20.28 -5.15
N ALA A 214 -36.64 20.83 -6.31
CA ALA A 214 -38.02 21.15 -6.65
C ALA A 214 -38.93 19.90 -6.71
N GLU A 215 -38.36 18.72 -7.03
CA GLU A 215 -39.09 17.46 -7.12
C GLU A 215 -39.64 17.01 -5.76
N PHE A 216 -38.78 16.92 -4.74
CA PHE A 216 -39.19 16.57 -3.39
C PHE A 216 -40.16 17.59 -2.80
N SER A 217 -39.88 18.89 -2.97
CA SER A 217 -40.77 19.96 -2.51
C SER A 217 -42.16 19.89 -3.18
N GLY A 218 -42.21 19.58 -4.48
CA GLY A 218 -43.45 19.36 -5.21
C GLY A 218 -44.26 18.18 -4.66
N GLN A 219 -43.63 17.01 -4.50
CA GLN A 219 -44.28 15.82 -3.93
C GLN A 219 -44.78 16.07 -2.50
N TRP A 220 -43.98 16.76 -1.67
CA TRP A 220 -44.35 17.10 -0.30
C TRP A 220 -45.53 18.08 -0.24
N ASN A 221 -45.60 19.04 -1.17
CA ASN A 221 -46.73 19.95 -1.26
C ASN A 221 -48.02 19.23 -1.69
N VAL A 222 -47.95 18.28 -2.64
CA VAL A 222 -49.10 17.44 -3.01
C VAL A 222 -49.61 16.64 -1.80
N ILE A 223 -48.71 16.02 -1.03
CA ILE A 223 -49.08 15.29 0.20
C ILE A 223 -49.74 16.25 1.22
N ARG A 224 -49.16 17.43 1.42
CA ARG A 224 -49.70 18.46 2.33
C ARG A 224 -51.09 18.95 1.90
N GLU A 225 -51.32 19.14 0.61
CA GLU A 225 -52.62 19.53 0.07
C GLU A 225 -53.66 18.41 0.23
N GLY A 226 -53.28 17.17 -0.08
CA GLY A 226 -54.13 16.00 0.17
C GLY A 226 -54.55 15.89 1.63
N PHE A 227 -53.61 16.09 2.56
CA PHE A 227 -53.91 16.08 3.99
C PHE A 227 -54.85 17.22 4.41
N ARG A 228 -54.63 18.45 3.91
CA ARG A 228 -55.54 19.58 4.17
C ARG A 228 -56.95 19.32 3.66
N ASN A 229 -57.07 18.76 2.46
CA ASN A 229 -58.36 18.41 1.86
C ASN A 229 -59.10 17.37 2.69
N LEU A 230 -58.42 16.28 3.08
CA LEU A 230 -59.00 15.25 3.95
C LEU A 230 -59.47 15.83 5.29
N ARG A 231 -58.64 16.69 5.92
CA ARG A 231 -59.03 17.34 7.19
C ARG A 231 -60.28 18.20 7.04
N ASN A 232 -60.39 18.94 5.93
CA ASN A 232 -61.55 19.78 5.66
C ASN A 232 -62.80 18.95 5.37
N MET A 233 -62.67 17.85 4.64
CA MET A 233 -63.77 16.91 4.41
C MET A 233 -64.29 16.31 5.71
N MET A 234 -63.39 15.83 6.58
CA MET A 234 -63.77 15.31 7.90
C MET A 234 -64.49 16.35 8.75
N GLN A 235 -64.02 17.60 8.76
CA GLN A 235 -64.68 18.66 9.50
C GLN A 235 -66.09 18.93 8.97
N LYS A 236 -66.25 18.98 7.64
CA LYS A 236 -67.54 19.19 7.00
C LYS A 236 -68.51 18.04 7.28
N GLU A 237 -68.05 16.80 7.18
CA GLU A 237 -68.84 15.63 7.56
C GLU A 237 -69.31 15.72 9.00
N ARG A 238 -68.43 16.11 9.93
CA ARG A 238 -68.79 16.29 11.34
C ARG A 238 -69.91 17.33 11.52
N ASP A 239 -69.78 18.48 10.88
CA ASP A 239 -70.76 19.57 10.96
C ASP A 239 -72.11 19.15 10.31
N ASP A 240 -72.06 18.40 9.21
CA ASP A 240 -73.26 17.85 8.54
C ASP A 240 -73.95 16.78 9.40
N PHE A 241 -73.18 15.91 10.04
CA PHE A 241 -73.70 14.94 11.01
C PHE A 241 -74.38 15.63 12.19
N GLU A 242 -73.77 16.66 12.77
CA GLU A 242 -74.36 17.40 13.90
C GLU A 242 -75.68 18.09 13.49
N ARG A 243 -75.71 18.69 12.30
CA ARG A 243 -76.95 19.28 11.76
C ARG A 243 -78.02 18.23 11.53
N SER A 244 -77.66 17.08 10.94
CA SER A 244 -78.60 15.99 10.71
C SER A 244 -79.10 15.39 12.02
N TRP A 245 -78.25 15.32 13.04
CA TRP A 245 -78.59 14.82 14.36
C TRP A 245 -79.66 15.71 15.00
N LYS A 246 -79.41 17.03 15.06
CA LYS A 246 -80.37 18.02 15.59
C LYS A 246 -81.71 18.02 14.84
N LYS A 247 -81.70 17.77 13.52
CA LYS A 247 -82.94 17.62 12.74
C LYS A 247 -83.73 16.38 13.14
N LYS A 248 -83.06 15.23 13.29
CA LYS A 248 -83.69 13.97 13.70
C LYS A 248 -84.24 14.05 15.12
N GLU A 249 -83.47 14.64 16.03
CA GLU A 249 -83.88 14.87 17.43
C GLU A 249 -85.19 15.68 17.50
N LYS A 250 -85.28 16.81 16.79
CA LYS A 250 -86.53 17.60 16.72
C LYS A 250 -87.71 16.82 16.13
N GLN A 251 -87.47 15.96 15.15
CA GLN A 251 -88.53 15.12 14.59
C GLN A 251 -89.01 14.08 15.61
N ILE A 252 -88.09 13.48 16.36
CA ILE A 252 -88.42 12.56 17.45
C ILE A 252 -89.24 13.28 18.53
N GLU A 253 -88.84 14.47 18.97
CA GLU A 253 -89.61 15.28 19.93
C GLU A 253 -91.02 15.60 19.44
N LEU A 254 -91.19 15.98 18.16
CA LEU A 254 -92.50 16.24 17.56
C LEU A 254 -93.39 14.99 17.57
N ILE A 255 -92.82 13.82 17.24
CA ILE A 255 -93.53 12.54 17.27
C ILE A 255 -93.95 12.19 18.70
N ILE A 256 -93.07 12.32 19.69
CA ILE A 256 -93.36 12.07 21.11
C ILE A 256 -94.49 12.99 21.60
N ASN A 257 -94.40 14.29 21.33
CA ASN A 257 -95.43 15.26 21.72
C ASN A 257 -96.78 14.95 21.07
N SER A 258 -96.79 14.58 19.79
CA SER A 258 -98.01 14.19 19.08
C SER A 258 -98.62 12.93 19.70
N SER A 259 -97.78 11.96 20.09
CA SER A 259 -98.23 10.74 20.79
C SER A 259 -98.86 11.05 22.15
N LEU A 260 -98.21 11.89 22.96
CA LEU A 260 -98.73 12.31 24.26
C LEU A 260 -100.08 13.03 24.13
N GLN A 261 -100.23 13.89 23.11
CA GLN A 261 -101.52 14.55 22.81
C GLN A 261 -102.61 13.54 22.45
N ILE A 262 -102.28 12.53 21.64
CA ILE A 262 -103.21 11.45 21.28
C ILE A 262 -103.62 10.67 22.54
N THR A 263 -102.64 10.24 23.35
CA THR A 263 -102.91 9.50 24.61
C THR A 263 -103.78 10.32 25.55
N GLY A 264 -103.44 11.59 25.83
CA GLY A 264 -104.24 12.45 26.71
C GLY A 264 -105.65 12.73 26.17
N SER A 265 -105.81 12.84 24.85
CA SER A 265 -107.14 12.96 24.22
C SER A 265 -107.98 11.70 24.38
N ILE A 266 -107.36 10.51 24.25
CA ILE A 266 -108.02 9.22 24.43
C ILE A 266 -108.42 9.03 25.91
N GLU A 267 -107.52 9.30 26.84
CA GLU A 267 -107.79 9.21 28.29
C GLU A 267 -108.96 10.13 28.70
N GLY A 268 -109.02 11.35 28.15
CA GLY A 268 -110.11 12.29 28.41
C GLY A 268 -111.49 11.85 27.87
N ILE A 269 -111.52 11.03 26.82
CA ILE A 269 -112.76 10.54 26.19
C ILE A 269 -113.21 9.20 26.79
N ALA A 270 -112.28 8.27 27.03
CA ALA A 270 -112.58 6.87 27.36
C ALA A 270 -112.35 6.50 28.84
N GLY A 271 -111.76 7.39 29.64
CA GLY A 271 -111.30 7.10 31.01
C GLY A 271 -109.91 6.44 31.01
N ALA A 272 -109.20 6.56 32.14
CA ALA A 272 -107.77 6.26 32.27
C ALA A 272 -107.33 4.82 31.93
N ASP A 273 -108.25 3.87 31.78
CA ASP A 273 -107.94 2.44 31.60
C ASP A 273 -108.07 1.93 30.14
N ALA A 274 -108.25 2.81 29.15
CA ALA A 274 -108.68 2.33 27.83
C ALA A 274 -107.56 1.98 26.82
N VAL A 275 -106.39 2.61 26.79
CA VAL A 275 -105.38 2.34 25.73
C VAL A 275 -103.94 2.67 26.14
N ASN A 276 -103.00 1.72 25.99
CA ASN A 276 -101.55 1.98 26.06
C ASN A 276 -100.98 2.17 24.64
N LEU A 277 -100.57 3.40 24.32
CA LEU A 277 -99.97 3.81 23.03
C LEU A 277 -98.53 4.33 23.25
N ASN A 278 -97.76 3.69 24.14
CA ASN A 278 -96.36 4.01 24.32
C ASN A 278 -95.58 3.74 23.02
N LEU A 279 -94.99 4.79 22.44
CA LEU A 279 -94.09 4.71 21.27
C LEU A 279 -92.67 4.26 21.63
N MET A 280 -92.37 4.19 22.92
CA MET A 280 -91.12 3.69 23.48
C MET A 280 -91.48 2.41 24.24
N ASP A 281 -90.80 1.30 23.98
CA ASP A 281 -90.90 0.15 24.88
C ASP A 281 -90.49 0.63 26.29
N ASP A 282 -91.17 0.16 27.34
CA ASP A 282 -90.89 0.54 28.75
C ASP A 282 -89.43 0.28 29.20
N LYS A 283 -88.59 -0.30 28.34
CA LYS A 283 -87.14 -0.48 28.53
C LYS A 283 -86.30 0.73 28.12
N ASP A 284 -86.77 1.60 27.23
CA ASP A 284 -85.97 2.72 26.68
C ASP A 284 -86.04 3.99 27.53
N ALA A 285 -87.00 4.09 28.47
CA ALA A 285 -87.08 5.18 29.44
C ALA A 285 -85.87 5.22 30.43
N ILE A 286 -85.07 4.16 30.48
CA ILE A 286 -83.92 4.02 31.39
C ILE A 286 -82.63 4.64 30.80
N LEU A 287 -82.62 5.07 29.53
CA LEU A 287 -81.42 5.54 28.83
C LEU A 287 -81.30 7.08 28.69
N LEU A 288 -82.18 7.85 29.33
CA LEU A 288 -82.19 9.32 29.31
C LEU A 288 -82.00 9.99 30.70
N GLU A 289 -81.32 9.30 31.63
CA GLU A 289 -80.68 9.95 32.81
C GLU A 289 -79.17 10.13 32.59
#